data_AF-A0A6G2KS68-F1
#
_entry.id   AF-A0A6G2KS68-F1
#
_cell.length_a   1.000
_cell.length_b   1.000
_cell.length_c   1.000
_cell.angle_alpha   90.00
_cell.angle_beta   90.00
_cell.angle_gamma   90.00
#
_symmetry.space_group_name_H-M   'P 1'
#
loop_
_entity.id
_entity.type
_entity.pdbx_description
1 polymer ?
#
loop_
_entity_poly.entity_id
_entity_poly.type
_entity_poly.pdbx_seq_one_letter_code
_entity_poly.pdbx_strand_id
1 'polypeptide(L)'
;MKLTPDLRVSILEMAVMYAARFSIPPPHMLLSTREVLNMPKHVTAGRRTTAYKYYGVAYLQHNVVFLNTRKIPDMKALEKTLVHELAHLRFPYLAHGKRFDNVVERGLRGATFRPYTKHKKYK
;
A
#
# COMPACT_ATOMS: atom_id res chain seq x y z
N MET A 1 -16.92 -3.59 -1.01
CA MET A 1 -17.03 -4.23 -2.35
C MET A 1 -16.93 -5.76 -2.26
N LYS A 2 -17.58 -6.52 -3.15
CA LYS A 2 -17.39 -7.98 -3.25
C LYS A 2 -16.14 -8.28 -4.07
N LEU A 3 -15.20 -9.06 -3.53
CA LEU A 3 -13.98 -9.45 -4.23
C LEU A 3 -14.30 -10.50 -5.30
N THR A 4 -14.43 -10.08 -6.56
CA THR A 4 -14.51 -10.95 -7.74
C THR A 4 -13.12 -11.20 -8.33
N PRO A 5 -12.94 -12.24 -9.17
CA PRO A 5 -11.69 -12.46 -9.89
C PRO A 5 -11.24 -11.23 -10.71
N ASP A 6 -12.15 -10.61 -11.46
CA ASP A 6 -11.84 -9.43 -12.26
C ASP A 6 -11.39 -8.26 -11.40
N LEU A 7 -12.10 -7.99 -10.30
CA LEU A 7 -11.70 -6.93 -9.36
C LEU A 7 -10.33 -7.22 -8.75
N ARG A 8 -10.03 -8.49 -8.42
CA ARG A 8 -8.70 -8.88 -7.93
C ARG A 8 -7.62 -8.54 -8.96
N VAL A 9 -7.81 -8.91 -10.22
CA VAL A 9 -6.85 -8.60 -11.30
C VAL A 9 -6.66 -7.09 -11.43
N SER A 10 -7.74 -6.32 -11.49
CA SER A 10 -7.66 -4.85 -11.59
C SER A 10 -6.90 -4.22 -10.42
N ILE A 11 -7.09 -4.71 -9.19
CA ILE A 11 -6.34 -4.21 -8.02
C ILE A 11 -4.85 -4.54 -8.12
N LEU A 12 -4.50 -5.75 -8.58
CA LEU A 12 -3.10 -6.17 -8.72
C LEU A 12 -2.37 -5.36 -9.80
N GLU A 13 -3.01 -5.13 -10.96
CA GLU A 13 -2.46 -4.29 -12.03
C GLU A 13 -2.26 -2.85 -11.56
N MET A 14 -3.26 -2.31 -10.84
CA MET A 14 -3.17 -0.98 -10.24
C MET A 14 -2.02 -0.90 -9.23
N ALA A 15 -1.82 -1.92 -8.38
CA ALA A 15 -0.73 -1.98 -7.42
C ALA A 15 0.64 -1.99 -8.11
N VAL A 16 0.80 -2.76 -9.20
CA VAL A 16 2.04 -2.77 -10.01
C VAL A 16 2.30 -1.41 -10.64
N MET A 17 1.28 -0.80 -11.25
CA MET A 17 1.39 0.51 -11.90
C MET A 17 1.83 1.59 -10.90
N TYR A 18 1.17 1.68 -9.74
CA TYR A 18 1.52 2.67 -8.73
C TYR A 18 2.86 2.37 -8.06
N ALA A 19 3.20 1.11 -7.79
CA ALA A 19 4.51 0.74 -7.25
C ALA A 19 5.65 1.23 -8.17
N ALA A 20 5.50 1.05 -9.49
CA ALA A 20 6.44 1.57 -10.48
C ALA A 20 6.55 3.11 -10.42
N ARG A 21 5.42 3.83 -10.32
CA ARG A 21 5.42 5.30 -10.17
C ARG A 21 6.11 5.75 -8.88
N PHE A 22 5.97 4.99 -7.80
CA PHE A 22 6.65 5.26 -6.52
C PHE A 22 8.11 4.81 -6.49
N SER A 23 8.63 4.19 -7.56
CA SER A 23 9.95 3.58 -7.61
C SER A 23 10.21 2.61 -6.45
N ILE A 24 9.24 1.72 -6.20
CA ILE A 24 9.32 0.61 -5.26
C ILE A 24 8.99 -0.71 -5.96
N PRO A 25 9.51 -1.85 -5.49
CA PRO A 25 9.07 -3.15 -6.00
C PRO A 25 7.56 -3.34 -5.72
N PRO A 26 6.81 -3.99 -6.63
CA PRO A 26 5.41 -4.32 -6.39
C PRO A 26 5.24 -5.08 -5.06
N PRO A 27 4.35 -4.65 -4.15
CA PRO A 27 4.13 -5.36 -2.90
C PRO A 27 3.30 -6.62 -3.12
N HIS A 28 3.42 -7.55 -2.18
CA HIS A 28 2.49 -8.68 -2.09
C HIS A 28 1.16 -8.18 -1.53
N MET A 29 0.09 -8.32 -2.33
CA MET A 29 -1.23 -7.79 -2.00
C MET A 29 -2.10 -8.82 -1.28
N LEU A 30 -2.67 -8.41 -0.15
CA LEU A 30 -3.69 -9.13 0.60
C LEU A 30 -5.01 -8.36 0.47
N LEU A 31 -6.06 -9.01 -0.01
CA LEU A 31 -7.34 -8.35 -0.35
C LEU A 31 -8.49 -8.75 0.58
N SER A 32 -8.20 -9.60 1.58
CA SER A 32 -9.15 -10.00 2.61
C SER A 32 -8.46 -10.24 3.95
N THR A 33 -9.21 -10.13 5.05
CA THR A 33 -8.71 -10.46 6.39
C THR A 33 -8.30 -11.92 6.50
N ARG A 34 -8.93 -12.83 5.75
CA ARG A 34 -8.54 -14.23 5.66
C ARG A 34 -7.13 -14.38 5.09
N GLU A 35 -6.79 -13.63 4.04
CA GLU A 35 -5.44 -13.65 3.47
C GLU A 35 -4.40 -13.13 4.46
N VAL A 36 -4.72 -12.08 5.23
CA VAL A 36 -3.87 -11.61 6.35
C VAL A 36 -3.65 -12.72 7.39
N LEU A 37 -4.70 -13.46 7.76
CA LEU A 37 -4.60 -14.57 8.70
C LEU A 37 -3.92 -15.81 8.12
N ASN A 38 -3.83 -15.96 6.80
CA ASN A 38 -3.11 -17.07 6.19
C ASN A 38 -1.60 -16.79 6.06
N MET A 39 -1.18 -15.52 6.08
CA MET A 39 0.24 -15.17 6.09
C MET A 39 0.94 -15.67 7.37
N PRO A 40 2.25 -15.95 7.32
CA PRO A 40 3.04 -16.23 8.52
C PRO A 40 2.86 -15.13 9.57
N LYS A 41 2.76 -15.52 10.84
CA LYS A 41 2.44 -14.59 11.95
C LYS A 41 3.42 -13.41 12.02
N HIS A 42 4.71 -13.66 11.79
CA HIS A 42 5.74 -12.62 11.84
C HIS A 42 5.56 -11.57 10.73
N VAL A 43 5.08 -11.97 9.55
CA VAL A 43 4.87 -11.06 8.41
C VAL A 43 3.80 -10.00 8.69
N THR A 44 2.75 -10.42 9.40
CA THR A 44 1.58 -9.57 9.68
C THR A 44 1.54 -9.06 11.12
N ALA A 45 2.67 -9.15 11.84
CA ALA A 45 2.76 -8.76 13.24
C ALA A 45 2.33 -7.30 13.48
N GLY A 46 1.86 -7.03 14.70
CA GLY A 46 1.39 -5.70 15.13
C GLY A 46 -0.02 -5.31 14.66
N ARG A 47 -0.47 -5.78 13.49
CA ARG A 47 -1.82 -5.46 12.97
C ARG A 47 -2.68 -6.64 12.55
N ARG A 48 -2.15 -7.88 12.53
CA ARG A 48 -2.85 -9.11 12.14
C ARG A 48 -4.27 -9.25 12.71
N THR A 49 -4.41 -9.18 14.03
CA THR A 49 -5.70 -9.40 14.73
C THR A 49 -6.63 -8.20 14.66
N THR A 50 -6.12 -7.03 14.29
CA THR A 50 -6.87 -5.77 14.19
C THR A 50 -7.08 -5.30 12.75
N ALA A 51 -6.58 -6.04 11.75
CA ALA A 51 -6.60 -5.62 10.34
C ALA A 51 -8.02 -5.28 9.86
N TYR A 52 -9.03 -5.99 10.37
CA TYR A 52 -10.43 -5.75 10.07
C TYR A 52 -10.93 -4.33 10.41
N LYS A 53 -10.22 -3.59 11.28
CA LYS A 53 -10.59 -2.22 11.65
C LYS A 53 -10.25 -1.22 10.53
N TYR A 54 -9.25 -1.49 9.71
CA TYR A 54 -8.67 -0.55 8.74
C TYR A 54 -9.19 -0.77 7.31
N TYR A 55 -9.05 0.26 6.48
CA TYR A 55 -9.19 0.16 5.03
C TYR A 55 -7.95 -0.42 4.37
N GLY A 56 -6.76 -0.05 4.86
CA GLY A 56 -5.49 -0.59 4.39
C GLY A 56 -4.48 -0.73 5.54
N VAL A 57 -3.44 -1.55 5.31
CA VAL A 57 -2.27 -1.67 6.18
C VAL A 57 -1.03 -2.01 5.34
N ALA A 58 0.02 -1.20 5.44
CA ALA A 58 1.35 -1.54 4.95
C ALA A 58 2.18 -2.26 6.04
N TYR A 59 2.60 -3.49 5.76
CA TYR A 59 3.57 -4.24 6.58
C TYR A 59 4.98 -3.99 6.03
N LEU A 60 5.56 -2.87 6.47
CA LEU A 60 6.78 -2.25 5.91
C LEU A 60 7.96 -3.22 5.74
N GLN A 61 8.22 -4.06 6.74
CA GLN A 61 9.37 -4.97 6.77
C GLN A 61 9.31 -6.08 5.72
N HIS A 62 8.13 -6.38 5.18
CA HIS A 62 7.92 -7.53 4.31
C HIS A 62 7.41 -7.17 2.91
N ASN A 63 7.32 -5.87 2.58
CA ASN A 63 6.75 -5.40 1.31
C ASN A 63 5.36 -6.00 1.04
N VAL A 64 4.50 -6.04 2.06
CA VAL A 64 3.15 -6.58 2.00
C VAL A 64 2.16 -5.45 2.27
N VAL A 65 1.10 -5.38 1.45
CA VAL A 65 0.01 -4.41 1.64
C VAL A 65 -1.30 -5.17 1.74
N PHE A 66 -2.07 -4.83 2.77
CA PHE A 66 -3.45 -5.28 2.91
C PHE A 66 -4.40 -4.18 2.48
N LEU A 67 -5.41 -4.53 1.67
CA LEU A 67 -6.58 -3.70 1.37
C LEU A 67 -7.85 -4.45 1.77
N ASN A 68 -8.65 -3.83 2.62
CA ASN A 68 -9.89 -4.40 3.11
C ASN A 68 -11.04 -4.14 2.12
N THR A 69 -11.07 -4.92 1.04
CA THR A 69 -12.05 -4.76 -0.04
C THR A 69 -13.50 -4.83 0.42
N ARG A 70 -13.80 -5.52 1.54
CA ARG A 70 -15.14 -5.54 2.14
C ARG A 70 -15.54 -4.20 2.75
N LYS A 71 -14.60 -3.47 3.37
CA LYS A 71 -14.86 -2.18 4.02
C LYS A 71 -14.74 -0.98 3.08
N ILE A 72 -13.91 -1.08 2.05
CA ILE A 72 -13.76 0.00 1.07
C ILE A 72 -15.06 0.09 0.23
N PRO A 73 -15.66 1.29 0.12
CA PRO A 73 -16.97 1.44 -0.52
C PRO A 73 -16.92 1.36 -2.05
N ASP A 74 -15.89 1.95 -2.67
CA ASP A 74 -15.78 2.12 -4.12
C ASP A 74 -14.32 2.12 -4.61
N MET A 75 -14.14 2.13 -5.93
CA MET A 75 -12.83 2.12 -6.58
C MET A 75 -11.98 3.37 -6.31
N LYS A 76 -12.62 4.54 -6.13
CA LYS A 76 -11.90 5.79 -5.85
C LYS A 76 -11.28 5.76 -4.45
N ALA A 77 -12.03 5.29 -3.47
CA ALA A 77 -11.54 5.05 -2.12
C ALA A 77 -10.49 3.93 -2.08
N LEU A 78 -10.65 2.90 -2.91
CA LEU A 78 -9.67 1.82 -3.06
C LEU A 78 -8.33 2.35 -3.56
N GLU A 79 -8.36 3.09 -4.67
CA GLU A 79 -7.17 3.66 -5.28
C GLU A 79 -6.44 4.61 -4.31
N LYS A 80 -7.19 5.49 -3.63
CA LYS A 80 -6.63 6.38 -2.60
C LYS A 80 -5.98 5.59 -1.46
N THR A 81 -6.61 4.51 -1.00
CA THR A 81 -6.06 3.66 0.06
C THR A 81 -4.79 2.94 -0.41
N LEU A 82 -4.79 2.40 -1.63
CA LEU A 82 -3.61 1.77 -2.22
C LEU A 82 -2.43 2.75 -2.29
N VAL A 83 -2.65 3.95 -2.86
CA VAL A 83 -1.60 4.97 -2.97
C VAL A 83 -1.08 5.40 -1.60
N HIS A 84 -1.96 5.48 -0.59
CA HIS A 84 -1.59 5.75 0.80
C HIS A 84 -0.65 4.68 1.37
N GLU A 85 -0.99 3.40 1.23
CA GLU A 85 -0.15 2.31 1.75
C GLU A 85 1.18 2.19 0.98
N LEU A 86 1.18 2.43 -0.34
CA LEU A 86 2.41 2.48 -1.14
C LEU A 86 3.32 3.66 -0.75
N ALA A 87 2.73 4.81 -0.39
CA ALA A 87 3.47 5.94 0.11
C ALA A 87 4.18 5.60 1.45
N HIS A 88 3.55 4.79 2.31
CA HIS A 88 4.22 4.27 3.52
C HIS A 88 5.40 3.36 3.22
N LEU A 89 5.26 2.46 2.24
CA LEU A 89 6.39 1.61 1.81
C LEU A 89 7.56 2.44 1.26
N ARG A 90 7.26 3.47 0.48
CA ARG A 90 8.28 4.33 -0.13
C ARG A 90 8.92 5.30 0.85
N PHE A 91 8.12 5.89 1.73
CA PHE A 91 8.54 6.96 2.63
C PHE A 91 8.21 6.60 4.10
N PRO A 92 8.82 5.54 4.65
CA PRO A 92 8.48 5.04 5.99
C PRO A 92 8.80 6.04 7.12
N TYR A 93 9.60 7.06 6.82
CA TYR A 93 9.98 8.13 7.75
C TYR A 93 9.01 9.33 7.73
N LEU A 94 8.04 9.36 6.81
CA LEU A 94 7.04 10.43 6.77
C LEU A 94 5.85 10.06 7.65
N ALA A 95 5.60 10.87 8.69
CA ALA A 95 4.40 10.79 9.50
C ALA A 95 3.17 11.32 8.74
N HIS A 96 1.97 10.89 9.15
CA HIS A 96 0.68 11.36 8.65
C HIS A 96 0.47 12.85 8.93
N GLY A 97 0.77 13.67 7.93
CA GLY A 97 0.51 15.11 7.94
C GLY A 97 0.71 15.69 6.54
N LYS A 98 0.69 17.02 6.43
CA LYS A 98 0.64 17.73 5.13
C LYS A 98 1.66 17.26 4.10
N ARG A 99 2.89 16.93 4.51
CA ARG A 99 3.92 16.40 3.60
C ARG A 99 3.56 15.03 3.02
N PHE A 100 3.05 14.14 3.87
CA PHE A 100 2.60 12.83 3.46
C PHE A 100 1.34 12.93 2.59
N ASP A 101 0.38 13.77 2.97
CA ASP A 101 -0.83 13.99 2.19
C ASP A 101 -0.50 14.50 0.78
N ASN A 102 0.42 15.46 0.66
CA ASN A 102 0.91 15.95 -0.62
C ASN A 102 1.54 14.83 -1.48
N VAL A 103 2.24 13.87 -0.87
CA VAL A 103 2.80 12.71 -1.59
C VAL A 103 1.68 11.84 -2.14
N VAL A 104 0.67 11.54 -1.32
CA VAL A 104 -0.51 10.74 -1.73
C VAL A 104 -1.26 11.44 -2.86
N GLU A 105 -1.53 12.73 -2.74
CA GLU A 105 -2.19 13.52 -3.79
C GLU A 105 -1.40 13.54 -5.09
N ARG A 106 -0.08 13.75 -5.02
CA ARG A 106 0.78 13.70 -6.21
C ARG A 106 0.76 12.33 -6.87
N GLY A 107 0.80 11.27 -6.07
CA GLY A 107 0.67 9.88 -6.54
C GLY A 107 -0.65 9.70 -7.32
N LEU A 108 -1.77 10.11 -6.74
CA LEU A 108 -3.10 10.05 -7.38
C LEU A 108 -3.19 10.87 -8.68
N ARG A 109 -2.47 12.00 -8.77
CA ARG A 109 -2.37 12.81 -10.00
C ARG A 109 -1.40 12.22 -11.04
N GLY A 110 -0.85 11.03 -10.80
CA GLY A 110 0.04 10.34 -11.74
C GLY A 110 1.51 10.75 -11.67
N ALA A 111 1.93 11.45 -10.61
CA ALA A 111 3.34 11.81 -10.45
C ALA A 111 4.23 10.56 -10.31
N THR A 112 5.42 10.62 -10.90
CA THR A 112 6.48 9.64 -10.69
C THR A 112 7.51 10.18 -9.69
N PHE A 113 8.00 9.30 -8.82
CA PHE A 113 9.01 9.60 -7.82
C PHE A 113 10.34 9.00 -8.25
N ARG A 114 11.43 9.75 -8.12
CA ARG A 114 12.76 9.22 -8.43
C ARG A 114 13.12 8.08 -7.47
N PRO A 115 13.89 7.07 -7.93
CA PRO A 115 14.45 6.03 -7.07
C PRO A 115 15.21 6.62 -5.87
N TYR A 116 15.28 5.86 -4.77
CA TYR A 116 15.96 6.36 -3.57
C TYR A 116 17.46 6.38 -3.83
N THR A 117 18.05 7.57 -3.89
CA THR A 117 19.50 7.72 -3.94
C THR A 117 20.01 7.89 -2.52
N LYS A 118 20.63 6.85 -1.97
CA LYS A 118 21.37 6.96 -0.71
C LYS A 118 22.52 7.95 -0.96
N HIS A 119 22.45 9.15 -0.41
CA HIS A 119 23.55 10.10 -0.53
C HIS A 119 24.83 9.45 0.02
N LYS A 120 25.86 9.30 -0.83
CA LYS A 120 27.21 8.97 -0.34
C LYS A 120 27.58 10.09 0.63
N LYS A 121 27.70 9.77 1.92
CA LYS A 121 28.35 10.67 2.87
C LYS A 121 29.76 10.88 2.32
N TYR A 122 30.08 12.10 1.89
CA TYR A 122 31.46 12.49 1.71
C TYR A 122 32.14 12.28 3.07
N LYS A 123 33.12 11.37 3.11
CA LYS A 123 34.10 11.28 4.18
C LYS A 123 35.23 12.22 3.85
#